data_AF-A0A2J8RXA4-F1
#
_entry.id   AF-A0A2J8RXA4-F1
#
_cell.length_a   1.000
_cell.length_b   1.000
_cell.length_c   1.000
_cell.angle_alpha   90.00
_cell.angle_beta   90.00
_cell.angle_gamma   90.00
#
_symmetry.space_group_name_H-M   'P 1'
#
loop_
_entity.id
_entity.type
_entity.pdbx_description
1 polymer ?
#
loop_
_entity_poly.entity_id
_entity_poly.type
_entity_poly.pdbx_seq_one_letter_code
_entity_poly.pdbx_strand_id
1 'polypeptide(L)' 'MARYEEVSVSGFEEFHRAVEQHNGKTIFAYFTGSKDAGGKSWCPDCVQAEPVVREGLKHISEGCVFIYCQVGEKP' A
#
# COMPACT_ATOMS: atom_id res chain seq x y z
N MET A 1 14.19 9.15 11.31
CA MET A 1 13.19 9.58 10.30
C MET A 1 12.73 8.34 9.57
N ALA A 2 11.45 8.25 9.18
CA ALA A 2 10.98 7.13 8.37
C ALA A 2 11.72 7.13 7.02
N ARG A 3 12.19 5.96 6.56
CA ARG A 3 12.90 5.82 5.27
C ARG A 3 11.98 6.12 4.07
N TYR A 4 10.69 5.90 4.25
CA TYR A 4 9.68 6.10 3.24
C TYR A 4 8.44 6.78 3.85
N GLU A 5 7.62 7.35 2.98
CA GLU A 5 6.31 7.89 3.29
C GLU A 5 5.25 6.82 3.02
N GLU A 6 4.40 6.49 3.99
CA GLU A 6 3.29 5.53 3.82
C GLU A 6 1.98 6.28 3.60
N VAL A 7 1.28 5.97 2.51
CA VAL A 7 -0.02 6.55 2.15
C VAL A 7 -1.04 5.43 2.01
N SER A 8 -2.09 5.46 2.82
CA SER A 8 -3.18 4.47 2.73
C SER A 8 -4.36 5.06 1.97
N VAL A 9 -4.84 4.36 0.95
CA VAL A 9 -5.93 4.80 0.06
C VAL A 9 -6.89 3.65 -0.24
N SER A 10 -8.08 3.98 -0.72
CA SER A 10 -9.09 3.04 -1.17
C SER A 10 -9.60 3.40 -2.57
N GLY A 11 -9.50 2.44 -3.50
CA GLY A 11 -9.96 2.59 -4.87
C GLY A 11 -9.09 3.47 -5.76
N PHE A 12 -9.50 3.56 -7.03
CA PHE A 12 -8.70 4.19 -8.08
C PHE A 12 -8.53 5.70 -7.91
N GLU A 13 -9.59 6.42 -7.58
CA GLU A 13 -9.56 7.90 -7.49
C GLU A 13 -8.60 8.39 -6.40
N GLU A 14 -8.61 7.75 -5.23
CA GLU A 14 -7.68 8.09 -4.15
C GLU A 14 -6.25 7.70 -4.49
N PHE A 15 -6.06 6.53 -5.11
CA PHE A 15 -4.76 6.10 -5.60
C PHE A 15 -4.18 7.06 -6.63
N HIS A 16 -4.96 7.47 -7.62
CA HIS A 16 -4.54 8.39 -8.67
C HIS A 16 -4.07 9.73 -8.08
N ARG A 17 -4.89 10.30 -7.20
CA ARG A 17 -4.54 11.54 -6.47
C ARG A 17 -3.27 11.38 -5.64
N ALA A 18 -3.08 10.24 -4.96
CA ALA A 18 -1.86 9.98 -4.20
C ALA A 18 -0.63 9.90 -5.12
N VAL A 19 -0.73 9.27 -6.30
CA VAL A 19 0.35 9.24 -7.29
C VAL A 19 0.70 10.65 -7.77
N GLU A 20 -0.30 11.47 -8.11
CA GLU A 20 -0.09 12.85 -8.57
C GLU A 20 0.58 13.73 -7.51
N GLN A 21 0.16 13.61 -6.25
CA GLN A 21 0.75 14.35 -5.11
C GLN A 21 2.22 14.01 -4.87
N HIS A 22 2.65 12.81 -5.29
CA HIS A 22 4.00 12.31 -5.10
C HIS A 22 4.78 12.24 -6.42
N ASN A 23 4.35 12.97 -7.44
CA ASN A 23 5.01 13.01 -8.74
C ASN A 23 6.51 13.34 -8.60
N GLY A 24 7.36 12.57 -9.29
CA GLY A 24 8.81 12.70 -9.22
C GLY A 24 9.49 11.91 -8.10
N LYS A 25 8.74 11.26 -7.19
CA LYS A 25 9.28 10.27 -6.24
C LYS A 25 9.19 8.86 -6.81
N THR A 26 9.99 7.93 -6.28
CA THR A 26 9.79 6.50 -6.52
C THR A 26 8.60 6.01 -5.71
N ILE A 27 7.60 5.43 -6.39
CA ILE A 27 6.36 4.96 -5.77
C ILE A 27 6.30 3.44 -5.82
N PHE A 28 6.08 2.82 -4.67
CA PHE A 28 5.73 1.41 -4.52
C PHE A 28 4.25 1.30 -4.18
N ALA A 29 3.43 0.85 -5.13
CA ALA A 29 2.00 0.64 -4.92
C ALA A 29 1.72 -0.82 -4.54
N TYR A 30 1.08 -1.02 -3.39
CA TYR A 30 0.67 -2.34 -2.90
C TYR A 30 -0.85 -2.44 -2.91
N PHE A 31 -1.39 -3.10 -3.94
CA PHE A 31 -2.81 -3.33 -4.10
C PHE A 31 -3.24 -4.59 -3.34
N THR A 32 -4.22 -4.46 -2.46
CA THR A 32 -4.72 -5.54 -1.62
C THR A 32 -6.24 -5.56 -1.57
N GLY A 33 -6.83 -6.73 -1.33
CA GLY A 33 -8.25 -6.81 -1.00
C GLY A 33 -8.55 -6.02 0.27
N SER A 34 -9.70 -5.35 0.33
CA SER A 34 -10.11 -4.58 1.51
C SER A 34 -10.06 -5.41 2.79
N LYS A 35 -9.64 -4.74 3.87
CA LYS A 35 -9.60 -5.31 5.20
C LYS A 35 -10.97 -5.16 5.86
N ASP A 36 -11.40 -6.21 6.55
CA ASP A 36 -12.56 -6.18 7.42
C ASP A 36 -12.32 -5.34 8.68
N ALA A 37 -13.32 -5.25 9.56
CA ALA A 37 -13.20 -4.57 10.85
C ALA A 37 -12.12 -5.16 11.78
N GLY A 38 -11.68 -6.40 11.53
CA GLY A 38 -10.57 -7.06 12.22
C GLY A 38 -9.21 -6.78 11.58
N GLY A 39 -9.15 -5.96 10.52
CA GLY A 39 -7.91 -5.63 9.81
C GLY A 39 -7.41 -6.74 8.89
N LYS A 40 -8.25 -7.73 8.55
CA LYS A 40 -7.87 -8.87 7.72
C LYS A 40 -8.45 -8.74 6.32
N SER A 41 -7.60 -8.88 5.31
CA SER A 41 -8.04 -8.95 3.92
C SER A 41 -8.79 -10.27 3.66
N TRP A 42 -9.84 -10.21 2.82
CA TRP A 42 -10.51 -11.40 2.32
C TRP A 42 -9.60 -12.26 1.43
N CYS A 43 -8.52 -11.69 0.90
CA CYS A 43 -7.55 -12.39 0.06
C CYS A 43 -6.46 -13.05 0.93
N PRO A 44 -6.33 -14.40 0.92
CA PRO A 44 -5.35 -15.10 1.74
C PRO A 44 -3.91 -14.74 1.36
N ASP A 45 -3.64 -14.53 0.08
CA ASP A 45 -2.32 -14.15 -0.42
C ASP A 45 -1.93 -12.75 0.06
N CYS A 46 -2.88 -11.80 0.10
CA CYS A 46 -2.63 -10.47 0.65
C CYS A 46 -2.26 -10.52 2.14
N VAL A 47 -2.91 -11.39 2.92
CA VAL A 47 -2.61 -11.61 4.34
C VAL A 47 -1.22 -12.22 4.53
N GLN A 48 -0.85 -13.19 3.71
CA GLN A 48 0.47 -13.83 3.77
C GLN A 48 1.60 -12.92 3.26
N ALA A 49 1.33 -12.11 2.23
CA ALA A 49 2.33 -11.24 1.61
C ALA A 49 2.59 -9.98 2.44
N GLU A 50 1.61 -9.43 3.16
CA GLU A 50 1.77 -8.19 3.94
C GLU A 50 2.99 -8.20 4.88
N PRO A 51 3.24 -9.22 5.73
CA PRO A 51 4.43 -9.23 6.57
C PRO A 51 5.74 -9.28 5.76
N VAL A 52 5.76 -9.96 4.61
CA VAL A 52 6.94 -10.06 3.73
C VAL A 52 7.23 -8.71 3.06
N VAL A 53 6.20 -8.05 2.55
CA VAL A 53 6.30 -6.70 1.97
C VAL A 53 6.78 -5.71 3.02
N ARG A 54 6.19 -5.73 4.23
CA ARG A 54 6.59 -4.85 5.33
C ARG A 54 8.03 -5.08 5.79
N GLU A 55 8.52 -6.32 5.75
CA GLU A 55 9.94 -6.59 5.99
C GLU A 55 10.81 -5.98 4.88
N GLY A 56 10.43 -6.15 3.61
CA GLY A 56 11.12 -5.55 2.46
C GLY A 56 11.21 -4.03 2.52
N LEU A 57 10.16 -3.36 3.01
CA LEU A 57 10.13 -1.89 3.18
C LEU A 57 11.19 -1.36 4.17
N LYS A 58 11.77 -2.21 5.03
CA LYS A 58 12.90 -1.79 5.86
C LYS A 58 14.16 -1.53 5.03
N HIS A 59 14.24 -2.07 3.82
CA HIS A 59 15.42 -2.05 2.96
C HIS A 59 15.32 -1.08 1.78
N ILE A 60 14.19 -0.38 1.60
CA ILE A 60 14.03 0.55 0.48
C ILE A 60 14.80 1.86 0.69
N SER A 61 15.11 2.52 -0.43
CA SER A 61 15.81 3.79 -0.49
C SER A 61 15.04 4.91 0.21
N GLU A 62 15.78 5.87 0.77
CA GLU A 62 15.19 7.06 1.37
C GLU A 62 14.42 7.90 0.36
N GLY A 63 13.32 8.52 0.78
CA GLY A 63 12.51 9.42 -0.05
C GLY A 63 11.53 8.73 -0.99
N CYS A 64 11.41 7.40 -0.91
CA CYS A 64 10.36 6.65 -1.62
C CYS A 64 8.99 6.80 -0.94
N VAL A 65 7.94 6.49 -1.69
CA VAL A 65 6.55 6.49 -1.21
C VAL A 65 5.99 5.08 -1.35
N PHE A 66 5.42 4.57 -0.28
CA PHE A 66 4.68 3.32 -0.26
C PHE A 66 3.19 3.62 -0.20
N ILE A 67 2.45 3.27 -1.25
CA ILE A 67 1.00 3.45 -1.31
C ILE A 67 0.32 2.10 -1.03
N TYR A 68 -0.32 1.99 0.13
CA TYR A 68 -1.17 0.86 0.49
C TYR A 68 -2.58 1.10 -0.06
N CYS A 69 -2.97 0.38 -1.11
CA CYS A 69 -4.24 0.59 -1.81
C CYS A 69 -5.20 -0.58 -1.61
N GLN A 70 -6.37 -0.31 -1.02
CA GLN A 70 -7.45 -1.29 -0.88
C GLN A 70 -8.36 -1.26 -2.12
N VAL A 71 -8.54 -2.41 -2.78
CA VAL A 71 -9.26 -2.50 -4.07
C VAL A 71 -10.76 -2.80 -3.93
N GLY A 72 -11.26 -2.95 -2.72
CA GLY A 72 -12.66 -3.31 -2.45
C GLY A 72 -12.84 -4.74 -1.95
N GLU A 73 -14.10 -5.12 -1.82
CA GLU A 73 -14.53 -6.44 -1.35
C GLU A 73 -14.39 -7.52 -2.42
N LYS A 74 -14.41 -8.79 -1.98
CA LYS A 74 -14.49 -9.93 -2.88
C LYS A 74 -15.88 -10.00 -3.54
N PRO A 75 -15.99 -10.09 -4.87
CA PRO A 75 -17.26 -10.36 -5.54
C PRO A 75 -17.89 -11.70 -5.16
#